data_AF-A0A521QS09-F1
#
_entry.id   AF-A0A521QS09-F1
#
_cell.length_a   1.000
_cell.length_b   1.000
_cell.length_c   1.000
_cell.angle_alpha   90.00
_cell.angle_beta   90.00
_cell.angle_gamma   90.00
#
_symmetry.space_group_name_H-M   'P 1'
#
loop_
_entity.id
_entity.type
_entity.pdbx_description
1 polymer ?
#
loop_
_entity_poly.entity_id
_entity_poly.type
_entity_poly.pdbx_seq_one_letter_code
_entity_poly.pdbx_strand_id
1 'polypeptide(L)'
;MKFDGRLLIIGCGAVSQCAIPLVLKLIDMPAKNITIMDFVDNRPRVKNALDRGVHYVFDRVTEENYQQLLAKYVGPGDMIIDLAWNIECNAMLQWCRDHQVLYVNTSVEEWNPYKDSMRNDPTKYTLYTRHMEIRKRIETWGDNK
;
A
#
# COMPACT_ATOMS: atom_id res chain seq x y z
N MET A 1 -19.22 1.81 6.68
CA MET A 1 -18.35 1.98 7.86
C MET A 1 -17.82 3.40 7.84
N LYS A 2 -18.01 4.21 8.89
CA LYS A 2 -17.52 5.59 8.92
C LYS A 2 -15.99 5.62 9.04
N PHE A 3 -15.33 6.44 8.24
CA PHE A 3 -13.88 6.65 8.31
C PHE A 3 -13.55 8.13 8.05
N ASP A 4 -12.98 8.78 9.06
CA ASP A 4 -12.76 10.24 9.03
C ASP A 4 -11.35 10.65 8.55
N GLY A 5 -10.45 9.68 8.33
CA GLY A 5 -9.08 9.90 7.87
C GLY A 5 -8.94 10.07 6.35
N ARG A 6 -7.68 10.07 5.90
CA ARG A 6 -7.28 9.99 4.49
C ARG A 6 -7.05 8.55 4.08
N LEU A 7 -7.31 8.26 2.81
CA LEU A 7 -7.08 6.96 2.21
C LEU A 7 -6.15 7.10 1.01
N LEU A 8 -4.98 6.46 1.09
CA LEU A 8 -4.07 6.31 -0.04
C LEU A 8 -4.20 4.90 -0.63
N ILE A 9 -4.51 4.80 -1.91
CA ILE A 9 -4.50 3.56 -2.68
C ILE A 9 -3.26 3.57 -3.56
N ILE A 10 -2.34 2.64 -3.33
CA ILE A 10 -1.09 2.53 -4.10
C ILE A 10 -1.29 1.45 -5.18
N GLY A 11 -1.05 1.83 -6.43
CA GLY A 11 -1.33 1.03 -7.61
C GLY A 11 -2.76 1.21 -8.13
N CYS A 12 -2.90 1.27 -9.45
CA CYS A 12 -4.17 1.37 -10.17
C CYS A 12 -4.31 0.27 -11.24
N GLY A 13 -3.75 -0.92 -10.93
CA GLY A 13 -3.90 -2.13 -11.75
C GLY A 13 -5.28 -2.78 -11.65
N ALA A 14 -5.41 -4.01 -12.15
CA ALA A 14 -6.67 -4.73 -12.22
C ALA A 14 -7.36 -4.89 -10.84
N VAL A 15 -6.59 -5.20 -9.79
CA VAL A 15 -7.12 -5.38 -8.44
C VAL A 15 -7.71 -4.07 -7.90
N SER A 16 -6.98 -2.96 -8.02
CA SER A 16 -7.44 -1.64 -7.59
C SER A 16 -8.69 -1.19 -8.35
N GLN A 17 -8.76 -1.43 -9.66
CA GLN A 17 -9.93 -1.07 -10.47
C GLN A 17 -11.20 -1.79 -10.01
N CYS A 18 -11.09 -3.00 -9.47
CA CYS A 18 -12.20 -3.72 -8.84
C CYS A 18 -12.48 -3.26 -7.41
N ALA A 19 -11.45 -2.88 -6.65
CA ALA A 19 -11.57 -2.48 -5.25
C ALA A 19 -12.12 -1.04 -5.07
N ILE A 20 -11.73 -0.09 -5.91
CA ILE A 20 -12.09 1.34 -5.80
C ILE A 20 -13.62 1.55 -5.76
N PRO A 21 -14.44 0.92 -6.62
CA PRO A 21 -15.90 1.04 -6.51
C PRO A 21 -16.46 0.53 -5.19
N LEU A 22 -15.86 -0.52 -4.61
CA LEU A 22 -16.27 -1.08 -3.33
C LEU A 22 -15.88 -0.16 -2.17
N VAL A 23 -14.66 0.38 -2.19
CA VAL A 23 -14.19 1.41 -1.24
C VAL A 23 -15.19 2.57 -1.22
N LEU A 24 -15.48 3.13 -2.38
CA LEU A 24 -16.40 4.27 -2.54
C LEU A 24 -17.86 3.96 -2.20
N LYS A 25 -18.24 2.69 -2.08
CA LYS A 25 -19.60 2.24 -1.74
C LYS A 25 -19.74 1.87 -0.26
N LEU A 26 -18.70 1.27 0.33
CA LEU A 26 -18.78 0.63 1.65
C LEU A 26 -18.11 1.46 2.75
N ILE A 27 -17.14 2.30 2.40
CA ILE A 27 -16.48 3.22 3.32
C ILE A 27 -17.20 4.57 3.22
N ASP A 28 -17.79 4.98 4.33
CA ASP A 28 -18.48 6.26 4.48
C ASP A 28 -17.43 7.32 4.81
N MET A 29 -16.89 7.93 3.74
CA MET A 29 -15.91 9.01 3.77
C MET A 29 -16.04 9.92 2.53
N PRO A 30 -15.63 11.19 2.60
CA PRO A 30 -15.61 12.06 1.42
C PRO A 30 -14.63 11.55 0.35
N ALA A 31 -15.06 11.46 -0.91
CA ALA A 31 -14.21 10.98 -2.00
C ALA A 31 -12.92 11.82 -2.19
N LYS A 32 -12.97 13.13 -1.88
CA LYS A 32 -11.80 14.03 -1.87
C LYS A 32 -10.71 13.65 -0.86
N ASN A 33 -11.02 12.80 0.12
CA ASN A 33 -10.02 12.29 1.07
C ASN A 33 -9.31 11.03 0.55
N ILE A 34 -9.68 10.55 -0.65
CA ILE A 34 -9.10 9.37 -1.28
C ILE A 34 -8.12 9.82 -2.36
N THR A 35 -6.91 9.26 -2.34
CA THR A 35 -5.89 9.46 -3.38
C THR A 35 -5.49 8.12 -3.97
N ILE A 36 -5.50 8.02 -5.30
CA ILE A 36 -4.93 6.90 -6.05
C ILE A 36 -3.55 7.34 -6.55
N MET A 37 -2.52 6.55 -6.26
CA MET A 37 -1.15 6.76 -6.72
C MET A 37 -0.76 5.64 -7.69
N ASP A 38 -0.26 6.01 -8.86
CA ASP A 38 0.34 5.08 -9.82
C ASP A 38 1.38 5.83 -10.67
N PHE A 39 2.37 5.12 -11.20
CA PHE A 39 3.36 5.70 -12.11
C PHE A 39 2.93 5.60 -13.58
N VAL A 40 1.85 4.87 -13.88
CA VAL A 40 1.22 4.77 -15.20
C VAL A 40 -0.10 5.54 -15.21
N ASP A 41 -0.47 6.14 -16.35
CA ASP A 41 -1.76 6.82 -16.49
C ASP A 41 -2.93 5.85 -16.61
N ASN A 42 -3.52 5.49 -15.48
CA ASN A 42 -4.73 4.67 -15.42
C ASN A 42 -6.00 5.50 -15.18
N ARG A 43 -5.95 6.83 -15.25
CA ARG A 43 -7.12 7.71 -15.03
C ARG A 43 -8.34 7.33 -15.89
N PRO A 44 -8.21 6.95 -17.19
CA PRO A 44 -9.35 6.52 -17.99
C PRO A 44 -10.07 5.29 -17.42
N ARG A 45 -9.35 4.43 -16.68
CA ARG A 45 -9.90 3.19 -16.08
C ARG A 45 -10.68 3.44 -14.79
N VAL A 46 -10.49 4.61 -14.17
CA VAL A 46 -11.12 4.97 -12.88
C VAL A 46 -11.92 6.28 -12.96
N LYS A 47 -12.36 6.68 -14.16
CA LYS A 47 -13.06 7.95 -14.40
C LYS A 47 -14.21 8.20 -13.43
N ASN A 48 -15.02 7.18 -13.12
CA ASN A 48 -16.14 7.33 -12.18
C ASN A 48 -15.69 7.76 -10.77
N ALA A 49 -14.54 7.28 -10.30
CA ALA A 49 -13.98 7.70 -9.01
C ALA A 49 -13.50 9.15 -9.07
N LEU A 50 -12.83 9.53 -10.17
CA LEU A 50 -12.34 10.90 -10.37
C LEU A 50 -13.49 11.91 -10.47
N ASP A 51 -14.56 11.58 -11.21
CA ASP A 51 -15.77 12.40 -11.32
C ASP A 51 -16.44 12.63 -9.96
N ARG A 52 -16.25 11.70 -9.00
CA ARG A 52 -16.74 11.83 -7.62
C ARG A 52 -15.80 12.63 -6.71
N GLY A 53 -14.63 13.02 -7.19
CA GLY A 53 -13.65 13.84 -6.47
C GLY A 53 -12.45 13.09 -5.90
N VAL A 54 -12.25 11.80 -6.24
CA VAL A 54 -11.03 11.07 -5.88
C VAL A 54 -9.82 11.70 -6.56
N HIS A 55 -8.73 11.91 -5.83
CA HIS A 55 -7.48 12.43 -6.37
C HIS A 55 -6.68 11.33 -7.08
N TYR A 56 -5.94 11.73 -8.12
CA TYR A 56 -5.01 10.85 -8.81
C TYR A 56 -3.65 11.53 -8.90
N VAL A 57 -2.60 10.83 -8.47
CA VAL A 57 -1.23 11.36 -8.49
C VAL A 57 -0.31 10.42 -9.25
N PHE A 58 0.59 11.02 -10.03
CA PHE A 58 1.65 10.33 -10.74
C PHE A 58 2.90 10.28 -9.88
N ASP A 59 3.12 9.16 -9.22
CA ASP A 59 4.33 8.95 -8.42
C ASP A 59 4.64 7.45 -8.32
N ARG A 60 5.87 7.14 -7.91
CA ARG A 60 6.35 5.76 -7.74
C ARG A 60 6.97 5.60 -6.37
N VAL A 61 6.42 4.67 -5.60
CA VAL A 61 7.04 4.23 -4.35
C VAL A 61 8.27 3.38 -4.67
N THR A 62 9.39 3.70 -4.03
CA THR A 62 10.70 3.05 -4.18
C THR A 62 11.36 2.90 -2.81
N GLU A 63 12.37 2.04 -2.72
CA GLU A 63 13.14 1.83 -1.48
C GLU A 63 13.74 3.13 -0.95
N GLU A 64 14.14 4.04 -1.84
CA GLU A 64 14.81 5.28 -1.50
C GLU A 64 13.85 6.40 -1.08
N ASN A 65 12.60 6.39 -1.55
CA ASN A 65 11.69 7.53 -1.38
C ASN A 65 10.46 7.26 -0.49
N TYR A 66 10.11 5.99 -0.21
CA TYR A 66 8.80 5.66 0.34
C TYR A 66 8.48 6.41 1.63
N GLN A 67 9.45 6.59 2.52
CA GLN A 67 9.23 7.26 3.81
C GLN A 67 8.76 8.70 3.64
N GLN A 68 9.46 9.48 2.81
CA GLN A 68 9.14 10.89 2.57
C GLN A 68 7.91 11.03 1.68
N LEU A 69 7.72 10.11 0.74
CA LEU A 69 6.60 10.12 -0.19
C LEU A 69 5.28 9.86 0.53
N LEU A 70 5.21 8.79 1.32
CA LEU A 70 3.99 8.39 2.02
C LEU A 70 3.54 9.44 3.05
N ALA A 71 4.50 10.08 3.75
CA ALA A 71 4.23 11.14 4.72
C ALA A 71 3.51 12.37 4.13
N LYS A 72 3.56 12.57 2.80
CA LYS A 72 2.80 13.64 2.13
C LYS A 72 1.30 13.35 2.08
N TYR A 73 0.91 12.07 2.05
CA TYR A 73 -0.45 11.64 1.74
C TYR A 73 -1.20 11.06 2.95
N VAL A 74 -0.49 10.47 3.90
CA VAL A 74 -1.09 9.81 5.08
C VAL A 74 -0.28 10.09 6.35
N GLY A 75 -0.94 9.98 7.51
CA GLY A 75 -0.39 10.13 8.85
C GLY A 75 -1.23 9.38 9.90
N PRO A 76 -1.05 9.66 11.20
CA PRO A 76 -1.73 8.92 12.26
C PRO A 76 -3.25 8.85 12.08
N GLY A 77 -3.81 7.63 12.08
CA GLY A 77 -5.24 7.36 11.88
C GLY A 77 -5.70 7.24 10.43
N ASP A 78 -4.83 7.56 9.46
CA ASP A 78 -5.10 7.39 8.03
C ASP A 78 -4.89 5.92 7.60
N MET A 79 -5.22 5.60 6.34
CA MET A 79 -5.12 4.24 5.80
C MET A 79 -4.38 4.20 4.47
N ILE A 80 -3.55 3.16 4.29
CA ILE A 80 -2.99 2.74 3.01
C ILE A 80 -3.62 1.40 2.59
N ILE A 81 -4.11 1.34 1.36
CA ILE A 81 -4.44 0.10 0.66
C ILE A 81 -3.39 -0.08 -0.45
N ASP A 82 -2.44 -0.98 -0.24
CA ASP A 82 -1.37 -1.28 -1.20
C ASP A 82 -1.76 -2.45 -2.12
N LEU A 83 -1.96 -2.12 -3.40
CA LEU A 83 -2.31 -3.05 -4.47
C LEU A 83 -1.31 -2.93 -5.64
N ALA A 84 -0.10 -2.45 -5.35
CA ALA A 84 0.99 -2.35 -6.30
C ALA A 84 1.89 -3.60 -6.25
N TRP A 85 2.93 -3.57 -7.08
CA TRP A 85 3.98 -4.59 -7.16
C TRP A 85 5.34 -3.95 -6.90
N ASN A 86 6.33 -4.74 -6.49
CA ASN A 86 7.70 -4.32 -6.15
C ASN A 86 7.80 -3.27 -5.03
N ILE A 87 6.96 -3.38 -4.00
CA ILE A 87 7.06 -2.59 -2.76
C ILE A 87 7.26 -3.57 -1.61
N GLU A 88 8.33 -3.43 -0.82
CA GLU A 88 8.63 -4.44 0.20
C GLU A 88 7.64 -4.40 1.38
N CYS A 89 7.00 -5.54 1.65
CA CYS A 89 5.92 -5.63 2.63
C CYS A 89 6.38 -5.30 4.07
N ASN A 90 7.57 -5.74 4.48
CA ASN A 90 8.08 -5.46 5.83
C ASN A 90 8.38 -3.96 6.05
N ALA A 91 8.93 -3.27 5.06
CA ALA A 91 9.17 -1.82 5.11
C ALA A 91 7.85 -1.05 5.24
N MET A 92 6.83 -1.44 4.47
CA MET A 92 5.50 -0.83 4.56
C MET A 92 4.85 -1.10 5.92
N LEU A 93 4.87 -2.34 6.40
CA LEU A 93 4.34 -2.72 7.71
C LEU A 93 5.02 -1.92 8.84
N GLN A 94 6.36 -1.82 8.81
CA GLN A 94 7.11 -1.08 9.80
C GLN A 94 6.79 0.41 9.75
N TRP A 95 6.82 1.01 8.56
CA TRP A 95 6.54 2.44 8.40
C TRP A 95 5.13 2.80 8.85
N CYS A 96 4.13 2.01 8.44
CA CYS A 96 2.75 2.22 8.83
C CYS A 96 2.58 2.11 10.35
N ARG A 97 3.23 1.13 10.98
CA ARG A 97 3.23 1.03 12.45
C ARG A 97 3.83 2.27 13.10
N ASP A 98 5.02 2.68 12.68
CA ASP A 98 5.75 3.79 13.29
C ASP A 98 5.00 5.12 13.15
N HIS A 99 4.18 5.26 12.09
CA HIS A 99 3.39 6.46 11.81
C HIS A 99 1.90 6.31 12.18
N GLN A 100 1.52 5.22 12.84
CA GLN A 100 0.13 4.93 13.25
C GLN A 100 -0.87 4.97 12.08
N VAL A 101 -0.44 4.50 10.91
CA VAL A 101 -1.24 4.38 9.68
C VAL A 101 -1.77 2.96 9.57
N LEU A 102 -3.06 2.80 9.29
CA LEU A 102 -3.67 1.52 8.98
C LEU A 102 -3.16 1.01 7.64
N TYR A 103 -2.85 -0.28 7.54
CA TYR A 103 -2.27 -0.85 6.32
C TYR A 103 -2.93 -2.18 5.96
N VAL A 104 -3.24 -2.33 4.68
CA VAL A 104 -3.67 -3.60 4.09
C VAL A 104 -3.06 -3.74 2.70
N ASN A 105 -2.67 -4.95 2.35
CA ASN A 105 -2.21 -5.30 1.01
C ASN A 105 -2.67 -6.70 0.61
N THR A 106 -2.27 -7.15 -0.59
CA THR A 106 -2.64 -8.47 -1.11
C THR A 106 -1.45 -9.40 -1.36
N SER A 107 -0.22 -9.01 -1.02
CA SER A 107 0.97 -9.80 -1.29
C SER A 107 2.13 -9.51 -0.33
N VAL A 108 3.02 -10.48 -0.12
CA VAL A 108 4.29 -10.28 0.59
C VAL A 108 5.39 -10.03 -0.45
N GLU A 109 5.41 -8.80 -0.96
CA GLU A 109 6.30 -8.33 -2.03
C GLU A 109 7.71 -7.93 -1.53
N GLU A 110 8.65 -7.82 -2.47
CA GLU A 110 10.03 -7.34 -2.27
C GLU A 110 10.30 -6.15 -3.21
N TRP A 111 11.20 -5.24 -2.84
CA TRP A 111 11.64 -4.14 -3.75
C TRP A 111 12.21 -4.65 -5.08
N ASN A 112 12.98 -5.74 -5.03
CA ASN A 112 13.59 -6.36 -6.20
C ASN A 112 13.36 -7.89 -6.19
N PRO A 113 12.27 -8.38 -6.81
CA PRO A 113 11.96 -9.81 -6.84
C PRO A 113 12.77 -10.61 -7.86
N TYR A 114 13.46 -9.95 -8.80
CA TYR A 114 14.17 -10.57 -9.93
C TYR A 114 15.69 -10.67 -9.73
N LYS A 115 16.16 -10.57 -8.49
CA LYS A 115 17.55 -10.80 -8.09
C LYS A 115 17.99 -12.29 -8.17
N ASP A 116 17.42 -13.05 -9.11
CA ASP A 116 17.57 -14.49 -9.29
C ASP A 116 19.02 -14.94 -9.53
N SER A 117 19.82 -14.11 -10.21
CA SER A 117 21.26 -14.37 -10.39
C SER A 117 22.06 -14.34 -9.09
N MET A 118 21.48 -13.82 -8.00
CA MET A 118 22.05 -13.81 -6.66
C MET A 118 21.39 -14.83 -5.72
N ARG A 119 20.46 -15.66 -6.24
CA ARG A 119 19.72 -16.64 -5.45
C ARG A 119 20.47 -17.96 -5.36
N ASN A 120 21.01 -18.26 -4.18
CA ASN A 120 21.82 -19.46 -3.93
C ASN A 120 21.11 -20.54 -3.10
N ASP A 121 20.19 -20.15 -2.21
CA ASP A 121 19.42 -21.07 -1.36
C ASP A 121 17.92 -20.93 -1.62
N PRO A 122 17.27 -21.88 -2.35
CA PRO A 122 15.87 -21.77 -2.75
C PRO A 122 14.91 -21.62 -1.55
N THR A 123 15.28 -22.11 -0.37
CA THR A 123 14.42 -22.03 0.81
C THR A 123 14.19 -20.59 1.27
N LYS A 124 15.16 -19.71 1.02
CA LYS A 124 15.09 -18.28 1.38
C LYS A 124 14.14 -17.47 0.50
N TYR A 125 13.69 -18.01 -0.62
CA TYR A 125 12.83 -17.29 -1.58
C TYR A 125 11.38 -17.77 -1.59
N THR A 126 11.02 -18.61 -0.63
CA THR A 126 9.65 -19.06 -0.43
C THR A 126 8.83 -17.99 0.30
N LEU A 127 7.52 -17.98 0.07
CA LEU A 127 6.60 -17.18 0.88
C LEU A 127 6.69 -17.56 2.36
N TYR A 128 6.98 -18.82 2.68
CA TYR A 128 7.16 -19.26 4.06
C TYR A 128 8.23 -18.43 4.77
N THR A 129 9.42 -18.27 4.17
CA THR A 129 10.50 -17.46 4.75
C THR A 129 10.06 -16.02 4.97
N ARG A 130 9.43 -15.40 3.97
CA ARG A 130 8.92 -14.02 4.10
C ARG A 130 7.88 -13.87 5.21
N HIS A 131 6.97 -14.84 5.37
CA HIS A 131 6.01 -14.85 6.48
C HIS A 131 6.70 -15.02 7.85
N MET A 132 7.78 -15.80 7.94
CA MET A 132 8.55 -15.94 9.17
C MET A 132 9.28 -14.64 9.53
N GLU A 133 9.76 -13.86 8.56
CA GLU A 133 10.33 -12.53 8.79
C GLU A 133 9.29 -11.55 9.34
N ILE A 134 8.06 -11.56 8.80
CA ILE A 134 6.95 -10.76 9.33
C ILE A 134 6.67 -11.15 10.80
N ARG A 135 6.59 -12.45 11.11
CA ARG A 135 6.36 -12.92 12.49
C ARG A 135 7.43 -12.43 13.45
N LYS A 136 8.71 -12.60 13.10
CA LYS A 136 9.84 -12.10 13.89
C LYS A 136 9.78 -10.59 14.10
N ARG A 137 9.36 -9.84 13.08
CA ARG A 137 9.18 -8.39 13.19
C ARG A 137 8.05 -8.05 14.17
N ILE A 138 6.89 -8.70 14.04
CA ILE A 138 5.75 -8.52 14.95
C ILE A 138 6.12 -8.89 16.40
N GLU A 139 6.99 -9.88 16.63
CA GLU A 139 7.45 -10.21 17.99
C GLU A 139 8.23 -9.06 18.66
N THR A 140 8.85 -8.16 17.88
CA THR A 140 9.52 -6.97 18.41
C THR A 140 8.56 -5.82 18.71
N TRP A 141 7.32 -5.93 18.23
CA TRP A 141 6.31 -4.91 18.40
C TRP A 141 5.66 -5.02 19.78
N GLY A 142 5.57 -3.89 20.49
CA GLY A 142 4.70 -3.80 21.67
C GLY A 142 3.21 -3.69 21.28
N ASP A 143 2.36 -3.40 22.27
CA ASP A 143 0.94 -3.17 22.02
C ASP A 143 0.71 -2.00 21.04
N ASN A 144 -0.37 -2.08 20.26
CA ASN A 144 -0.80 -0.95 19.43
C ASN A 144 -1.28 0.17 20.36
N LYS A 145 -0.74 1.38 20.16
CA LYS A 145 -1.17 2.59 20.88
C LYS A 145 -2.43 3.19 20.26
#